data_AF-A0A0Q9MEH8-F1
#
_entry.id   AF-A0A0Q9MEH8-F1
#
_cell.length_a   1.000
_cell.length_b   1.000
_cell.length_c   1.000
_cell.angle_alpha   90.00
_cell.angle_beta   90.00
_cell.angle_gamma   90.00
#
_symmetry.space_group_name_H-M   'P 1'
#
loop_
_entity.id
_entity.type
_entity.pdbx_description
1 polymer ?
#
loop_
_entity_poly.entity_id
_entity_poly.type
_entity_poly.pdbx_seq_one_letter_code
_entity_poly.pdbx_strand_id
1 'polypeptide(L)'
;MGNYIFNRSNNLDFGMSNGGLTVFLTVLGLSGTLSANTKKEKELILWLMEHDIEVRGLGNGGFDVEDIPWDVINFEIEKEFLVNVIQGAKQKIGWDTLDYVPNEELIMSYLGSFMEMIRILAPENIKKDEYIEWINLGIRDKRFKNPEGYPKCEKHGILLYWNGCIACNDK
;
A
#
# COMPACT_ATOMS: atom_id res chain seq x y z
N MET A 1 -11.04 -16.84 6.91
CA MET A 1 -10.36 -15.64 7.44
C MET A 1 -10.08 -14.76 6.24
N GLY A 2 -10.65 -13.55 6.19
CA GLY A 2 -10.43 -12.58 5.11
C GLY A 2 -9.48 -11.48 5.58
N ASN A 3 -8.82 -10.82 4.64
CA ASN A 3 -8.09 -9.59 4.95
C ASN A 3 -9.03 -8.41 4.74
N TYR A 4 -9.14 -7.53 5.72
CA TYR A 4 -10.04 -6.39 5.68
C TYR A 4 -9.26 -5.09 5.68
N ILE A 5 -9.70 -4.17 4.83
CA ILE A 5 -9.29 -2.77 4.90
C ILE A 5 -10.41 -2.01 5.58
N PHE A 6 -10.05 -1.18 6.56
CA PHE A 6 -11.00 -0.41 7.37
C PHE A 6 -10.84 1.09 7.15
N ASN A 7 -11.93 1.82 7.35
CA ASN A 7 -11.93 3.23 7.72
C ASN A 7 -12.89 3.34 8.92
N ARG A 8 -12.34 3.21 10.13
CA ARG A 8 -13.15 3.01 11.35
C ARG A 8 -14.01 4.23 11.69
N SER A 9 -13.49 5.43 11.52
CA SER A 9 -14.19 6.68 11.79
C SER A 9 -15.40 6.88 10.90
N ASN A 10 -15.38 6.31 9.68
CA ASN A 10 -16.50 6.35 8.75
C ASN A 10 -17.32 5.04 8.74
N ASN A 11 -17.00 4.07 9.60
CA ASN A 11 -17.65 2.75 9.66
C ASN A 11 -17.73 2.06 8.28
N LEU A 12 -16.63 2.10 7.53
CA LEU A 12 -16.49 1.39 6.27
C LEU A 12 -15.47 0.27 6.42
N ASP A 13 -15.74 -0.85 5.76
CA ASP A 13 -14.81 -1.95 5.59
C ASP A 13 -15.04 -2.65 4.24
N PHE A 14 -14.00 -3.26 3.68
CA PHE A 14 -14.17 -4.25 2.62
C PHE A 14 -13.19 -5.40 2.80
N GLY A 15 -13.68 -6.60 2.54
CA GLY A 15 -12.93 -7.85 2.68
C GLY A 15 -12.40 -8.35 1.34
N MET A 16 -11.21 -8.94 1.38
CA MET A 16 -10.57 -9.62 0.26
C MET A 16 -10.16 -11.05 0.66
N SER A 17 -10.06 -11.92 -0.35
CA SER A 17 -9.33 -13.17 -0.20
C SER A 17 -7.83 -12.89 -0.01
N ASN A 18 -7.05 -13.89 0.42
CA ASN A 18 -5.59 -13.76 0.53
C ASN A 18 -4.97 -13.35 -0.82
N GLY A 19 -5.20 -14.12 -1.88
CA GLY A 19 -4.69 -13.77 -3.21
C GLY A 19 -5.25 -12.44 -3.74
N GLY A 20 -6.49 -12.09 -3.39
CA GLY A 20 -7.07 -10.79 -3.73
C GLY A 20 -6.29 -9.62 -3.11
N LEU A 21 -5.90 -9.74 -1.84
CA LEU A 21 -5.06 -8.74 -1.17
C LEU A 21 -3.67 -8.66 -1.79
N THR A 22 -3.02 -9.80 -2.07
CA THR A 22 -1.67 -9.83 -2.67
C THR A 22 -1.64 -9.08 -3.99
N VAL A 23 -2.59 -9.35 -4.88
CA VAL A 23 -2.71 -8.67 -6.17
C VAL A 23 -3.06 -7.18 -5.97
N PHE A 24 -3.98 -6.86 -5.05
CA PHE A 24 -4.36 -5.48 -4.72
C PHE A 24 -3.16 -4.63 -4.28
N LEU A 25 -2.35 -5.12 -3.34
CA LEU A 25 -1.15 -4.42 -2.87
C LEU A 25 -0.10 -4.31 -3.99
N THR A 26 0.04 -5.36 -4.81
CA THR A 26 0.97 -5.37 -5.94
C THR A 26 0.66 -4.29 -6.96
N VAL A 27 -0.61 -4.16 -7.39
CA VAL A 27 -0.99 -3.16 -8.40
C VAL A 27 -0.91 -1.72 -7.86
N LEU A 28 -1.15 -1.51 -6.57
CA LEU A 28 -0.90 -0.23 -5.90
C LEU A 28 0.60 0.08 -5.86
N GLY A 29 1.43 -0.90 -5.52
CA GLY A 29 2.87 -0.72 -5.48
C GLY A 29 3.48 -0.41 -6.86
N LEU A 30 3.00 -1.05 -7.93
CA LEU A 30 3.41 -0.78 -9.32
C LEU A 30 3.11 0.68 -9.72
N SER A 31 1.84 1.07 -9.62
CA SER A 31 1.38 2.43 -9.91
C SER A 31 2.08 3.48 -9.04
N GLY A 32 2.21 3.19 -7.75
CA GLY A 32 2.81 4.07 -6.77
C GLY A 32 4.30 4.29 -7.00
N THR A 33 5.03 3.24 -7.34
CA THR A 33 6.46 3.33 -7.61
C THR A 33 6.79 4.22 -8.81
N LEU A 34 5.92 4.20 -9.82
CA LEU A 34 6.07 5.04 -11.01
C LEU A 34 5.69 6.50 -10.74
N SER A 35 4.77 6.73 -9.80
CA SER A 35 4.27 8.07 -9.47
C SER A 35 5.07 8.79 -8.38
N ALA A 36 5.77 8.05 -7.51
CA ALA A 36 6.45 8.60 -6.34
C ALA A 36 7.76 9.32 -6.68
N ASN A 37 7.81 10.63 -6.43
CA ASN A 37 8.95 11.51 -6.65
C ASN A 37 9.63 11.91 -5.34
N THR A 38 8.86 12.19 -4.29
CA THR A 38 9.38 12.63 -3.00
C THR A 38 9.81 11.45 -2.12
N LYS A 39 10.47 11.74 -0.99
CA LYS A 39 10.78 10.74 0.03
C LYS A 39 9.51 10.15 0.63
N LYS A 40 8.57 11.02 1.01
CA LYS A 40 7.34 10.66 1.71
C LYS A 40 6.38 9.84 0.84
N GLU A 41 6.25 10.18 -0.44
CA GLU A 41 5.47 9.38 -1.39
C GLU A 41 6.01 7.95 -1.49
N LYS A 42 7.33 7.77 -1.56
CA LYS A 42 7.95 6.43 -1.56
C LYS A 42 7.69 5.69 -0.25
N GLU A 43 7.75 6.38 0.89
CA GLU A 43 7.44 5.80 2.20
C GLU A 43 6.00 5.30 2.29
N LEU A 44 5.01 6.04 1.75
CA LEU A 44 3.62 5.58 1.70
C LEU A 44 3.48 4.30 0.88
N ILE A 45 4.17 4.20 -0.26
CA ILE A 45 4.17 2.98 -1.08
C ILE A 45 4.82 1.81 -0.34
N LEU A 46 5.96 2.04 0.29
CA LEU A 46 6.64 1.00 1.07
C LEU A 46 5.75 0.50 2.21
N TRP A 47 5.10 1.40 2.95
CA TRP A 47 4.19 1.01 4.04
C TRP A 47 3.05 0.11 3.55
N LEU A 48 2.45 0.42 2.39
CA LEU A 48 1.45 -0.47 1.78
C LEU A 48 2.05 -1.84 1.44
N MET A 49 3.23 -1.86 0.82
CA MET A 49 3.90 -3.11 0.43
C MET A 49 4.33 -3.97 1.62
N GLU A 50 4.59 -3.36 2.78
CA GLU A 50 4.93 -4.11 3.99
C GLU A 50 3.79 -5.00 4.48
N HIS A 51 2.55 -4.78 4.04
CA HIS A 51 1.38 -5.61 4.35
C HIS A 51 1.30 -6.90 3.52
N ASP A 52 2.41 -7.26 2.84
CA ASP A 52 2.61 -8.50 2.13
C ASP A 52 2.36 -9.74 3.03
N ILE A 53 1.26 -10.44 2.73
CA ILE A 53 0.83 -11.62 3.48
C ILE A 53 1.68 -12.86 3.20
N GLU A 54 2.41 -12.90 2.08
CA GLU A 54 3.33 -14.01 1.79
C GLU A 54 4.52 -14.00 2.76
N VAL A 55 4.73 -12.86 3.43
CA VAL A 55 5.79 -12.65 4.42
C VAL A 55 5.23 -12.60 5.84
N ARG A 56 4.12 -11.89 6.06
CA ARG A 56 3.49 -11.73 7.39
C ARG A 56 2.64 -12.94 7.83
N GLY A 57 2.35 -13.85 6.92
CA GLY A 57 1.45 -14.98 7.12
C GLY A 57 -0.01 -14.64 6.80
N LEU A 58 -0.75 -15.68 6.42
CA LEU A 58 -2.13 -15.56 5.92
C LEU A 58 -3.06 -14.92 6.96
N GLY A 59 -3.83 -13.91 6.52
CA GLY A 59 -4.79 -13.19 7.36
C GLY A 59 -4.24 -11.97 8.11
N ASN A 60 -2.95 -11.64 7.96
CA ASN A 60 -2.28 -10.56 8.67
C ASN A 60 -1.96 -9.33 7.79
N GLY A 61 -2.59 -9.20 6.63
CA GLY A 61 -2.32 -8.10 5.70
C GLY A 61 -3.38 -7.00 5.67
N GLY A 62 -4.47 -7.17 6.42
CA GLY A 62 -5.46 -6.11 6.61
C GLY A 62 -4.90 -4.94 7.43
N PHE A 63 -5.44 -3.74 7.20
CA PHE A 63 -5.05 -2.51 7.90
C PHE A 63 -6.18 -1.49 7.90
N ASP A 64 -6.06 -0.46 8.74
CA ASP A 64 -6.95 0.71 8.72
C ASP A 64 -6.32 1.83 7.90
N VAL A 65 -7.11 2.55 7.10
CA VAL A 65 -6.61 3.74 6.37
C VAL A 65 -6.19 4.87 7.31
N GLU A 66 -6.70 4.87 8.54
CA GLU A 66 -6.26 5.78 9.61
C GLU A 66 -4.86 5.46 10.14
N ASP A 67 -4.40 4.21 9.95
CA ASP A 67 -3.09 3.70 10.39
C ASP A 67 -1.99 3.93 9.35
N ILE A 68 -2.36 4.33 8.12
CA ILE A 68 -1.37 4.80 7.12
C ILE A 68 -0.56 5.92 7.78
N PRO A 69 0.77 5.95 7.60
CA PRO A 69 1.65 6.85 8.33
C PRO A 69 1.60 8.25 7.72
N TRP A 70 0.44 8.89 7.77
CA TRP A 70 0.20 10.23 7.24
C TRP A 70 1.06 11.27 7.95
N ASP A 71 1.55 12.27 7.21
CA ASP A 71 2.02 13.51 7.81
C ASP A 71 0.84 14.45 8.06
N VAL A 72 0.67 14.89 9.30
CA VAL A 72 -0.46 15.75 9.70
C VAL A 72 -0.45 17.09 8.96
N ILE A 73 0.74 17.63 8.67
CA ILE A 73 0.89 18.94 8.03
C ILE A 73 0.59 18.81 6.53
N ASN A 74 1.01 17.72 5.90
CA ASN A 74 0.90 17.49 4.46
C ASN A 74 -0.22 16.51 4.06
N PHE A 75 -1.14 16.21 4.98
CA PHE A 75 -2.16 15.17 4.81
C PHE A 75 -2.89 15.26 3.47
N GLU A 76 -3.37 16.44 3.08
CA GLU A 76 -4.12 16.60 1.82
C GLU A 76 -3.29 16.30 0.57
N ILE A 77 -1.99 16.64 0.58
CA ILE A 77 -1.06 16.34 -0.52
C ILE A 77 -0.83 14.83 -0.59
N GLU A 78 -0.63 14.18 0.56
CA GLU A 78 -0.42 12.73 0.64
C GLU A 78 -1.68 11.94 0.25
N LYS A 79 -2.85 12.43 0.66
CA LYS A 79 -4.14 11.88 0.30
C LYS A 79 -4.36 11.97 -1.20
N GLU A 80 -4.09 13.13 -1.80
CA GLU A 80 -4.15 13.31 -3.26
C GLU A 80 -3.17 12.37 -3.99
N PHE A 81 -1.94 12.24 -3.47
CA PHE A 81 -0.98 11.27 -4.00
C PHE A 81 -1.56 9.85 -4.01
N LEU A 82 -2.08 9.35 -2.88
CA LEU A 82 -2.65 7.99 -2.85
C LEU A 82 -3.88 7.84 -3.74
N VAL A 83 -4.72 8.87 -3.89
CA VAL A 83 -5.81 8.86 -4.88
C VAL A 83 -5.27 8.69 -6.30
N ASN A 84 -4.18 9.40 -6.66
CA ASN A 84 -3.54 9.27 -7.96
C ASN A 84 -2.92 7.89 -8.17
N VAL A 85 -2.31 7.30 -7.13
CA VAL A 85 -1.80 5.93 -7.16
C VAL A 85 -2.91 4.93 -7.47
N ILE A 86 -4.05 5.05 -6.78
CA ILE A 86 -5.21 4.19 -7.01
C ILE A 86 -5.75 4.37 -8.43
N GLN A 87 -5.82 5.61 -8.92
CA GLN A 87 -6.23 5.88 -10.29
C GLN A 87 -5.28 5.25 -11.32
N GLY A 88 -3.98 5.34 -11.11
CA GLY A 88 -2.98 4.69 -11.97
C GLY A 88 -3.10 3.16 -11.94
N ALA A 89 -3.39 2.56 -10.78
CA ALA A 89 -3.65 1.13 -10.67
C ALA A 89 -4.92 0.72 -11.45
N LYS A 90 -5.97 1.54 -11.42
CA LYS A 90 -7.18 1.36 -12.25
C LYS A 90 -6.92 1.54 -13.75
N GLN A 91 -5.91 2.32 -14.12
CA GLN A 91 -5.40 2.44 -15.49
C GLN A 91 -4.42 1.33 -15.87
N LYS A 92 -4.21 0.34 -14.98
CA LYS A 92 -3.33 -0.81 -15.17
C LYS A 92 -1.86 -0.46 -15.35
N ILE A 93 -1.42 0.65 -14.76
CA ILE A 93 -0.02 1.08 -14.83
C ILE A 93 0.90 0.00 -14.23
N GLY A 94 1.86 -0.48 -15.02
CA GLY A 94 2.87 -1.47 -14.65
C GLY A 94 2.41 -2.93 -14.67
N TRP A 95 1.15 -3.21 -15.00
CA TRP A 95 0.60 -4.57 -15.01
C TRP A 95 1.25 -5.47 -16.07
N ASP A 96 1.82 -4.87 -17.12
CA ASP A 96 2.59 -5.55 -18.17
C ASP A 96 3.85 -6.25 -17.66
N THR A 97 4.30 -5.93 -16.44
CA THR A 97 5.45 -6.59 -15.79
C THR A 97 5.09 -7.87 -15.05
N LEU A 98 3.80 -8.13 -14.82
CA LEU A 98 3.31 -9.32 -14.11
C LEU A 98 3.38 -10.56 -15.01
N ASP A 99 3.66 -11.72 -14.40
CA ASP A 99 3.65 -13.03 -15.08
C ASP A 99 2.29 -13.75 -15.00
N TYR A 100 1.29 -13.08 -14.46
CA TYR A 100 -0.10 -13.51 -14.39
C TYR A 100 -1.04 -12.39 -14.85
N VAL A 101 -2.30 -12.75 -15.13
CA VAL A 101 -3.35 -11.79 -15.47
C VAL A 101 -4.24 -11.59 -14.23
N PRO A 102 -4.26 -10.39 -13.61
CA PRO A 102 -5.16 -10.12 -12.50
C PRO A 102 -6.63 -10.35 -12.87
N ASN A 103 -7.45 -10.78 -11.90
CA ASN A 103 -8.90 -10.73 -12.06
C ASN A 103 -9.37 -9.27 -12.02
N GLU A 104 -9.47 -8.66 -13.20
CA GLU A 104 -9.69 -7.22 -13.31
C GLU A 104 -10.98 -6.76 -12.64
N GLU A 105 -12.08 -7.51 -12.77
CA GLU A 105 -13.36 -7.13 -12.17
C GLU A 105 -13.26 -7.00 -10.65
N LEU A 106 -12.65 -8.01 -10.01
CA LEU A 106 -12.44 -8.00 -8.56
C LEU A 106 -11.49 -6.88 -8.14
N ILE A 107 -10.35 -6.72 -8.82
CA ILE A 107 -9.36 -5.70 -8.47
C ILE A 107 -9.91 -4.29 -8.68
N MET A 108 -10.68 -4.04 -9.74
CA MET A 108 -11.32 -2.74 -9.96
C MET A 108 -12.35 -2.40 -8.88
N SER A 109 -13.06 -3.41 -8.37
CA SER A 109 -13.98 -3.25 -7.24
C SER A 109 -13.22 -2.85 -5.97
N TYR A 110 -12.15 -3.59 -5.62
CA TYR A 110 -11.33 -3.30 -4.43
C TYR A 110 -10.67 -1.91 -4.50
N LEU A 111 -10.09 -1.55 -5.66
CA LEU A 111 -9.54 -0.22 -5.88
C LEU A 111 -10.61 0.86 -5.77
N GLY A 112 -11.84 0.59 -6.20
CA GLY A 112 -12.98 1.50 -6.03
C GLY A 112 -13.32 1.76 -4.55
N SER A 113 -13.49 0.69 -3.77
CA SER A 113 -13.76 0.79 -2.33
C SER A 113 -12.64 1.48 -1.57
N PHE A 114 -11.38 1.17 -1.88
CA PHE A 114 -10.24 1.84 -1.26
C PHE A 114 -10.18 3.32 -1.61
N MET A 115 -10.43 3.68 -2.87
CA MET A 115 -10.48 5.09 -3.32
C MET A 115 -11.54 5.89 -2.59
N GLU A 116 -12.71 5.31 -2.34
CA GLU A 116 -13.77 5.94 -1.56
C GLU A 116 -13.30 6.18 -0.12
N MET A 117 -12.74 5.16 0.54
CA MET A 117 -12.20 5.28 1.90
C MET A 117 -11.15 6.36 2.04
N ILE A 118 -10.22 6.47 1.09
CA ILE A 118 -9.17 7.50 1.12
C ILE A 118 -9.78 8.89 0.88
N ARG A 119 -10.74 9.03 -0.02
CA ARG A 119 -11.36 10.33 -0.35
C ARG A 119 -12.14 10.94 0.81
N ILE A 120 -12.86 10.12 1.56
CA ILE A 120 -13.67 10.58 2.70
C ILE A 120 -12.87 10.70 4.00
N LEU A 121 -11.61 10.24 4.01
CA LEU A 121 -10.76 10.36 5.19
C LEU A 121 -10.49 11.83 5.50
N ALA A 122 -10.77 12.20 6.75
CA ALA A 122 -10.61 13.54 7.27
C ALA A 122 -9.33 13.64 8.12
N PRO A 123 -8.63 14.78 8.13
CA PRO A 123 -7.37 14.96 8.86
C PRO A 123 -7.50 14.77 10.37
N GLU A 124 -8.69 14.96 10.95
CA GLU A 124 -8.96 14.71 12.36
C GLU A 124 -8.97 13.22 12.74
N ASN A 125 -9.13 12.32 11.77
CA ASN A 125 -9.25 10.88 11.99
C ASN A 125 -7.91 10.16 11.86
N ILE A 126 -6.86 10.79 11.32
CA ILE A 126 -5.55 10.15 11.19
C ILE A 126 -4.85 10.05 12.53
N LYS A 127 -4.08 8.98 12.72
CA LYS A 127 -3.29 8.78 13.92
C LYS A 127 -1.92 9.46 13.80
N LYS A 128 -1.74 10.54 14.55
CA LYS A 128 -0.56 11.43 14.46
C LYS A 128 0.78 10.75 14.76
N ASP A 129 0.76 9.70 15.58
CA ASP A 129 1.98 9.03 16.03
C ASP A 129 2.40 7.85 15.12
N GLU A 130 1.53 7.40 14.20
CA GLU A 130 1.81 6.22 13.35
C GLU A 130 3.05 6.41 12.48
N TYR A 131 3.26 7.61 11.93
CA TYR A 131 4.46 7.87 11.14
C TYR A 131 5.75 7.74 11.97
N ILE A 132 5.73 8.29 13.18
CA ILE A 132 6.89 8.25 14.08
C ILE A 132 7.14 6.82 14.57
N GLU A 133 6.10 6.09 14.97
CA GLU A 133 6.19 4.70 15.40
C GLU A 133 6.72 3.77 14.29
N TRP A 134 6.19 3.92 13.08
CA TRP A 134 6.62 3.13 11.92
C TRP A 134 8.09 3.38 11.55
N ILE A 135 8.52 4.65 11.43
CA ILE A 135 9.93 4.98 11.16
C ILE A 135 10.86 4.45 12.26
N ASN A 136 10.45 4.57 13.52
CA ASN A 136 11.25 4.09 14.65
C ASN A 136 11.31 2.57 14.74
N LEU A 137 10.36 1.83 14.16
CA LEU A 137 10.42 0.36 14.11
C LEU A 137 11.68 -0.13 13.39
N GLY A 138 11.99 0.42 12.21
CA GLY A 138 13.20 0.06 11.46
C GLY A 138 14.51 0.49 12.14
N ILE A 139 14.46 1.49 13.02
CA ILE A 139 15.60 1.89 13.86
C ILE A 139 15.81 0.89 15.00
N ARG A 140 14.72 0.49 15.67
CA ARG A 140 14.74 -0.47 16.79
C ARG A 140 15.10 -1.88 16.33
N ASP A 141 14.61 -2.29 15.16
CA ASP A 141 14.83 -3.62 14.60
C ASP A 141 15.14 -3.52 13.10
N LYS A 142 16.43 -3.76 12.79
CA LYS A 142 16.97 -3.66 11.44
C LYS A 142 16.32 -4.64 10.45
N ARG A 143 15.61 -5.67 10.92
CA ARG A 143 14.87 -6.61 10.06
C ARG A 143 13.71 -5.93 9.34
N PHE A 144 13.13 -4.88 9.93
CA PHE A 144 12.05 -4.09 9.35
C PHE A 144 12.54 -2.78 8.71
N LYS A 145 13.86 -2.59 8.60
CA LYS A 145 14.42 -1.37 8.00
C LYS A 145 14.33 -1.46 6.48
N ASN A 146 13.57 -0.55 5.88
CA ASN A 146 13.51 -0.45 4.42
C ASN A 146 14.88 -0.09 3.80
N PRO A 147 15.17 -0.58 2.58
CA PRO A 147 16.44 -0.31 1.91
C PRO A 147 16.68 1.17 1.66
N GLU A 148 17.90 1.63 1.94
CA GLU A 148 18.31 3.01 1.67
C GLU A 148 18.36 3.29 0.17
N GLY A 149 18.00 4.52 -0.23
CA GLY A 149 18.01 4.93 -1.63
C GLY A 149 16.80 4.47 -2.45
N TYR A 150 15.83 3.77 -1.83
CA TYR A 150 14.58 3.33 -2.48
C TYR A 150 14.82 2.55 -3.78
N PRO A 151 15.63 1.47 -3.75
CA PRO A 151 15.92 0.66 -4.92
C PRO A 151 14.64 0.04 -5.48
N LYS A 152 14.66 -0.26 -6.77
CA LYS A 152 13.55 -0.88 -7.50
C LYS A 152 13.92 -2.30 -7.93
N CYS A 153 12.93 -3.17 -7.99
CA CYS A 153 13.07 -4.50 -8.57
C CYS A 153 13.46 -4.40 -10.04
N GLU A 154 14.47 -5.15 -10.46
CA GLU A 154 14.89 -5.18 -11.87
C GLU A 154 13.84 -5.81 -12.79
N LYS A 155 13.07 -6.80 -12.29
CA LYS A 155 12.01 -7.47 -13.06
C LYS A 155 10.74 -6.62 -13.16
N HIS A 156 10.25 -6.11 -12.03
CA HIS A 156 8.92 -5.48 -11.96
C HIS A 156 8.95 -3.96 -11.89
N GLY A 157 10.13 -3.34 -11.72
CA GLY A 157 10.26 -1.88 -11.57
C GLY A 157 9.63 -1.30 -10.30
N ILE A 158 9.15 -2.14 -9.38
CA ILE A 158 8.50 -1.76 -8.12
C ILE A 158 9.52 -1.46 -7.01
N LEU A 159 9.20 -0.55 -6.08
CA LEU A 159 10.06 -0.27 -4.92
C LEU A 159 10.30 -1.53 -4.10
N LEU A 160 11.52 -1.67 -3.56
CA LEU A 160 11.84 -2.76 -2.66
C LEU A 160 11.60 -2.32 -1.22
N TYR A 161 10.73 -3.04 -0.50
CA TYR A 161 10.61 -2.91 0.95
C TYR A 161 11.59 -3.87 1.64
N TRP A 162 11.62 -3.91 2.98
CA TRP A 162 12.59 -4.69 3.75
C TRP A 162 12.61 -6.20 3.40
N ASN A 163 11.52 -6.77 2.87
CA ASN A 163 11.48 -8.14 2.37
C ASN A 163 11.45 -8.27 0.83
N GLY A 164 11.94 -7.25 0.13
CA GLY A 164 12.13 -7.28 -1.32
C GLY A 164 10.93 -6.78 -2.11
N CYS A 165 10.59 -7.51 -3.18
CA CYS A 165 9.60 -7.10 -4.16
C CYS A 165 8.29 -7.87 -3.93
N ILE A 166 7.20 -7.18 -3.62
CA ILE A 166 5.89 -7.83 -3.37
C ILE A 166 5.44 -8.69 -4.56
N ALA A 167 5.65 -8.22 -5.79
CA ALA A 167 5.30 -8.97 -7.00
C ALA A 167 6.18 -10.21 -7.23
N CYS A 168 7.38 -10.28 -6.62
CA CYS A 168 8.20 -11.50 -6.66
C CYS A 168 7.77 -12.50 -5.58
N ASN A 169 7.11 -12.02 -4.52
CA ASN A 169 6.65 -12.83 -3.41
C ASN A 169 5.30 -13.49 -3.74
N ASP A 170 4.50 -12.85 -4.58
CA ASP A 170 3.26 -13.39 -5.15
C ASP A 170 3.54 -14.66 -5.98
N LYS A 171 3.28 -15.84 -5.40
CA LYS A 171 3.60 -17.17 -5.95
C LYS A 171 2.44 -18.14 -5.88
#